data_AF-A0A2M6GM45-F1
#
_entry.id   AF-A0A2M6GM45-F1
#
_cell.length_a   1.000
_cell.length_b   1.000
_cell.length_c   1.000
_cell.angle_alpha   90.00
_cell.angle_beta   90.00
_cell.angle_gamma   90.00
#
_symmetry.space_group_name_H-M   'P 1'
#
loop_
_entity.id
_entity.type
_entity.pdbx_description
1 polymer ?
#
loop_
_entity_poly.entity_id
_entity_poly.type
_entity_poly.pdbx_seq_one_letter_code
_entity_poly.pdbx_strand_id
1 'polypeptide(L)' 'MLTTTTGIEIIEINTTVAIKAAELRAKYNLKTPDSIQVATALEYRAKYFLTNDIRLKIVKEIKTVTPQEL' A
#
# COMPACT_ATOMS: atom_id res chain seq x y z
N MET A 1 4.11 -21.19 5.25
CA MET A 1 4.34 -19.83 5.80
C MET A 1 3.86 -18.84 4.76
N LEU A 2 3.20 -17.74 5.13
CA LEU A 2 2.70 -16.76 4.13
C LEU A 2 3.81 -16.24 3.22
N THR A 3 5.04 -16.18 3.74
CA THR A 3 6.23 -15.71 3.02
C THR A 3 6.75 -16.66 1.93
N THR A 4 6.21 -17.87 1.82
CA THR A 4 6.64 -18.87 0.83
C THR A 4 5.46 -19.41 0.02
N THR A 5 4.33 -18.72 0.04
CA THR A 5 3.09 -19.18 -0.61
C THR A 5 3.09 -18.79 -2.09
N THR A 6 2.69 -19.71 -2.95
CA THR A 6 2.61 -19.49 -4.40
C THR A 6 1.58 -18.40 -4.73
N GLY A 7 1.90 -17.50 -5.65
CA GLY A 7 1.02 -16.39 -6.04
C GLY A 7 1.08 -15.17 -5.11
N ILE A 8 1.97 -15.17 -4.12
CA ILE A 8 2.28 -14.01 -3.28
C ILE A 8 3.76 -13.67 -3.46
N GLU A 9 4.03 -12.41 -3.75
CA GLU A 9 5.39 -11.87 -3.81
C GLU A 9 5.59 -10.91 -2.64
N ILE A 10 6.72 -11.05 -1.93
CA ILE A 10 7.12 -10.10 -0.90
C ILE A 10 8.07 -9.09 -1.52
N ILE A 11 7.71 -7.82 -1.37
CA ILE A 11 8.45 -6.70 -1.90
C ILE A 11 9.25 -6.04 -0.78
N GLU A 12 10.55 -5.85 -1.00
CA GLU A 12 11.42 -5.12 -0.08
C GLU A 12 11.15 -3.61 -0.11
N ILE A 13 11.29 -2.97 1.05
CA ILE A 13 11.23 -1.51 1.15
C ILE A 13 12.58 -0.95 0.74
N ASN A 14 12.61 -0.21 -0.37
CA ASN A 14 13.79 0.50 -0.84
C ASN A 14 13.66 2.03 -0.64
N THR A 15 14.70 2.77 -0.98
CA THR A 15 14.74 4.24 -0.83
C THR A 15 13.61 4.94 -1.60
N THR A 16 13.26 4.47 -2.80
CA THR A 16 12.17 5.04 -3.61
C THR A 16 10.83 4.90 -2.89
N VAL A 17 10.54 3.70 -2.35
CA VAL A 17 9.36 3.46 -1.53
C VAL A 17 9.36 4.35 -0.28
N ALA A 18 10.49 4.49 0.40
CA ALA A 18 10.60 5.30 1.61
C ALA A 18 10.32 6.79 1.34
N ILE A 19 10.82 7.34 0.23
CA ILE A 19 10.54 8.72 -0.19
C ILE A 19 9.06 8.89 -0.51
N LYS A 20 8.49 8.01 -1.33
CA LYS A 20 7.05 8.05 -1.67
C LYS A 20 6.17 7.92 -0.42
N ALA A 21 6.55 7.08 0.54
CA ALA A 21 5.85 6.93 1.81
C ALA A 21 5.85 8.23 2.62
N ALA A 22 6.99 8.94 2.68
CA ALA A 22 7.08 10.23 3.35
C ALA A 22 6.17 11.28 2.68
N GLU A 23 6.12 11.33 1.35
CA GLU A 23 5.22 12.20 0.59
C GLU A 23 3.75 11.92 0.91
N LEU A 24 3.33 10.65 0.84
CA LEU A 24 1.95 10.24 1.13
C LEU A 24 1.57 10.52 2.59
N ARG A 25 2.49 10.26 3.52
CA ARG A 25 2.31 10.58 4.95
C ARG A 25 2.04 12.05 5.15
N ALA A 26 2.84 12.93 4.54
CA ALA A 26 2.66 14.37 4.64
C ALA A 26 1.34 14.83 3.99
N LYS A 27 1.00 14.28 2.82
CA LYS A 27 -0.19 14.65 2.05
C LYS A 27 -1.50 14.24 2.71
N TYR A 28 -1.54 13.04 3.31
CA TYR A 28 -2.76 12.40 3.78
C TYR A 28 -2.79 12.16 5.29
N ASN A 29 -1.75 12.58 6.02
CA ASN A 29 -1.59 12.35 7.46
C ASN A 29 -1.68 10.85 7.86
N LEU A 30 -1.12 9.98 7.03
CA LEU A 30 -1.15 8.52 7.23
C LEU A 30 -0.17 8.08 8.33
N LYS A 31 -0.45 6.97 8.99
CA LYS A 31 0.53 6.31 9.85
C LYS A 31 1.70 5.77 9.02
N THR A 32 2.87 5.64 9.63
CA THR A 32 4.11 5.29 8.91
C THR A 32 3.99 3.94 8.22
N PRO A 33 3.49 2.87 8.88
CA PRO A 33 3.33 1.58 8.22
C PRO A 33 2.36 1.64 7.03
N ASP A 34 1.22 2.32 7.17
CA ASP A 34 0.23 2.46 6.09
C ASP A 34 0.80 3.22 4.90
N SER A 35 1.54 4.29 5.17
CA SER A 35 2.21 5.09 4.13
C SER A 35 3.20 4.26 3.34
N ILE A 36 3.96 3.39 4.02
CA ILE A 36 4.91 2.46 3.38
C ILE A 36 4.16 1.46 2.50
N GLN A 37 3.11 0.81 3.01
CA GLN A 37 2.36 -0.19 2.25
C GLN A 37 1.72 0.41 0.99
N VAL A 38 1.09 1.58 1.10
CA VAL A 38 0.48 2.26 -0.04
C VAL A 38 1.53 2.77 -1.02
N ALA A 39 2.67 3.28 -0.54
CA ALA A 39 3.79 3.66 -1.39
C ALA A 39 4.33 2.45 -2.18
N THR A 40 4.56 1.31 -1.52
CA THR A 40 5.00 0.08 -2.20
C THR A 40 4.01 -0.31 -3.30
N ALA A 41 2.71 -0.29 -3.02
CA ALA A 41 1.70 -0.62 -4.02
C ALA A 41 1.74 0.32 -5.24
N LEU A 42 1.92 1.62 -5.01
CA LEU A 42 2.04 2.60 -6.09
C LEU A 42 3.33 2.44 -6.91
N GLU A 43 4.48 2.27 -6.25
CA GLU A 43 5.77 2.09 -6.92
C GLU A 43 5.80 0.84 -7.81
N TYR A 44 5.14 -0.24 -7.35
CA TYR A 44 5.00 -1.49 -8.10
C TYR A 44 3.77 -1.52 -9.01
N ARG A 45 3.12 -0.36 -9.24
CA ARG A 45 1.99 -0.17 -10.17
C ARG A 45 0.82 -1.13 -9.92
N ALA A 46 0.55 -1.44 -8.66
CA ALA A 46 -0.61 -2.22 -8.28
C ALA A 46 -1.90 -1.50 -8.74
N LYS A 47 -2.81 -2.26 -9.36
CA LYS A 47 -4.11 -1.74 -9.81
C LYS A 47 -5.08 -1.51 -8.66
N TYR A 48 -4.96 -2.33 -7.61
CA TYR A 48 -5.81 -2.29 -6.43
C TYR A 48 -4.98 -2.41 -5.16
N PHE A 49 -5.41 -1.74 -4.10
CA PHE A 49 -4.88 -1.91 -2.74
C PHE A 49 -5.93 -2.65 -1.90
N LEU A 50 -5.71 -3.94 -1.62
CA LEU A 50 -6.62 -4.78 -0.84
C LEU A 50 -6.35 -4.62 0.66
N THR A 51 -7.33 -4.13 1.42
CA THR A 51 -7.20 -3.96 2.87
C THR A 51 -8.56 -3.97 3.55
N ASN A 52 -8.60 -4.38 4.82
CA ASN A 52 -9.79 -4.20 5.67
C ASN A 52 -9.89 -2.78 6.25
N ASP A 53 -8.83 -1.97 6.18
CA ASP A 53 -8.84 -0.61 6.72
C ASP A 53 -9.44 0.39 5.73
N ILE A 54 -10.74 0.64 5.87
CA ILE A 54 -11.50 1.56 5.02
C ILE A 54 -10.97 3.00 5.04
N ARG A 55 -10.19 3.39 6.06
CA ARG A 55 -9.61 4.73 6.16
C ARG A 55 -8.58 4.98 5.06
N LEU A 56 -8.00 3.93 4.48
CA LEU A 56 -7.04 4.07 3.38
C LEU A 56 -7.70 4.40 2.03
N LYS A 57 -9.04 4.48 1.97
CA LYS A 57 -9.76 5.02 0.81
C LYS A 57 -9.52 6.53 0.61
N ILE A 58 -8.90 7.25 1.55
CA ILE A 58 -8.55 8.66 1.35
C ILE A 58 -7.44 8.88 0.31
N VAL A 59 -6.61 7.86 0.06
CA VAL A 59 -5.52 7.95 -0.91
C VAL A 59 -6.10 7.84 -2.31
N LYS A 60 -5.93 8.88 -3.13
CA LYS A 60 -6.58 8.99 -4.44
C LYS A 60 -5.78 8.36 -5.57
N GLU A 61 -4.50 8.09 -5.35
CA GLU A 61 -3.55 7.58 -6.31
C GLU A 61 -3.75 6.08 -6.61
N ILE A 62 -4.41 5.34 -5.72
CA ILE A 62 -4.69 3.91 -5.89
C ILE A 62 -6.13 3.58 -5.51
N LYS A 63 -6.74 2.64 -6.24
CA LYS A 63 -8.08 2.15 -5.89
C LYS A 63 -7.99 1.17 -4.72
N THR A 64 -8.43 1.61 -3.55
CA THR A 64 -8.57 0.75 -2.38
C THR A 64 -9.83 -0.09 -2.46
N VAL A 65 -9.70 -1.41 -2.26
CA VAL A 65 -10.80 -2.38 -2.22
C VAL A 65 -10.75 -3.16 -0.91
N THR A 66 -11.92 -3.51 -0.39
CA THR A 66 -12.05 -4.37 0.78
C THR A 66 -12.40 -5.80 0.35
N PRO A 67 -12.04 -6.82 1.14
CA PRO A 67 -12.40 -8.21 0.81
C PRO A 67 -13.90 -8.45 0.63
N GLN A 68 -14.75 -7.64 1.25
CA GLN A 68 -16.22 -7.73 1.12
C GLN A 68 -16.75 -7.14 -0.20
N GLU A 69 -15.92 -6.38 -0.93
CA GLU A 69 -16.24 -5.80 -2.24
C GLU A 69 -15.73 -6.68 -3.40
N LEU A 70 -15.10 -7.81 -3.09
CA LEU A 70 -14.63 -8.81 -4.05
C LEU A 70 -15.67 -9.90 -4.31
#